data_AF-A0A139RHB9-F1
#
_entry.id   AF-A0A139RHB9-F1
#
_cell.length_a   1.000
_cell.length_b   1.000
_cell.length_c   1.000
_cell.angle_alpha   90.00
_cell.angle_beta   90.00
_cell.angle_gamma   90.00
#
_symmetry.space_group_name_H-M   'P 1'
#
loop_
_entity.id
_entity.type
_entity.pdbx_description
1 polymer ?
#
loop_
_entity_poly.entity_id
_entity_poly.type
_entity_poly.pdbx_seq_one_letter_code
_entity_poly.pdbx_strand_id
1 'polypeptide(L)'
;MTFGLYFFASLILMIVGNILYVPQHYAYSQVEFLLCDTLDLGQAKPRQILKTSRFLMKGYKFQRFVLDLQLLPWYFLNWITFGIASFSILPYIQNNHIFFYRALLARKRRNG
;
A
#
# COMPACT_ATOMS: atom_id res chain seq x y z
N MET A 1 -26.53 20.51 23.43
CA MET A 1 -26.38 19.06 23.64
C MET A 1 -26.28 18.26 22.33
N THR A 2 -26.96 18.66 21.26
CA THR A 2 -26.95 17.99 19.93
C THR A 2 -25.63 18.11 19.16
N PHE A 3 -24.94 19.26 19.23
CA PHE A 3 -23.67 19.49 18.52
C PHE A 3 -22.57 18.47 18.85
N GLY A 4 -22.36 18.16 20.13
CA GLY A 4 -21.38 17.16 20.55
C GLY A 4 -21.69 15.77 20.00
N LEU A 5 -22.98 15.38 20.01
CA LEU A 5 -23.42 14.10 19.47
C LEU A 5 -23.10 13.96 17.97
N TYR A 6 -23.37 15.01 17.18
CA TYR A 6 -23.05 15.02 15.74
C TYR A 6 -21.54 14.99 15.48
N PHE A 7 -20.74 15.69 16.29
CA PHE A 7 -19.28 15.68 16.17
C PHE A 7 -18.72 14.27 16.42
N PHE A 8 -19.13 13.62 17.50
CA PHE A 8 -18.70 12.25 17.81
C PHE A 8 -19.20 11.23 16.78
N ALA A 9 -20.45 11.34 16.32
CA ALA A 9 -21.00 10.47 15.28
C ALA A 9 -20.23 10.61 13.95
N SER A 10 -19.90 11.83 13.55
CA SER A 10 -19.09 12.11 12.36
C SER A 10 -17.66 11.54 12.49
N LEU A 11 -17.03 11.69 13.67
CA LEU A 11 -15.71 11.13 13.94
C LEU A 11 -15.70 9.60 13.84
N ILE A 12 -16.71 8.93 14.39
CA ILE A 12 -16.86 7.47 14.33
C ILE A 12 -17.04 7.01 12.88
N LEU A 13 -17.89 7.68 12.10
CA LEU A 13 -18.08 7.40 10.68
C LEU A 13 -16.78 7.53 9.89
N MET A 14 -15.99 8.56 10.17
CA MET A 14 -14.69 8.77 9.53
C MET A 14 -13.70 7.66 9.86
N ILE A 15 -13.63 7.23 11.13
CA ILE A 15 -12.75 6.14 11.57
C ILE A 15 -13.14 4.81 10.92
N VAL A 16 -14.44 4.46 10.94
CA VAL A 16 -14.95 3.22 10.35
C VAL A 16 -14.72 3.19 8.84
N GLY A 17 -14.97 4.30 8.14
CA GLY A 17 -14.69 4.43 6.72
C GLY A 17 -13.22 4.21 6.37
N ASN A 18 -12.30 4.79 7.16
CA ASN A 18 -10.86 4.61 6.97
C ASN A 18 -10.41 3.17 7.24
N ILE A 19 -10.91 2.53 8.30
CA ILE A 19 -10.58 1.12 8.62
C ILE A 19 -11.01 0.18 7.49
N LEU A 20 -12.12 0.46 6.82
CA LEU A 20 -12.58 -0.35 5.69
C LEU A 20 -11.81 -0.04 4.39
N TYR A 21 -11.46 1.24 4.17
CA TYR A 21 -10.77 1.71 2.97
C TYR A 21 -9.32 1.24 2.90
N VAL A 22 -8.57 1.34 4.00
CA VAL A 22 -7.13 1.06 4.08
C VAL A 22 -6.78 -0.37 3.61
N PRO A 23 -7.45 -1.45 4.06
CA PRO A 23 -7.20 -2.81 3.60
C PRO A 23 -7.50 -3.04 2.12
N GLN A 24 -8.42 -2.26 1.56
CA GLN A 24 -8.80 -2.35 0.15
C GLN A 24 -7.80 -1.61 -0.72
N HIS A 25 -7.35 -0.43 -0.29
CA HIS A 25 -6.28 0.31 -0.94
C HIS A 25 -5.00 -0.53 -1.05
N TYR A 26 -4.59 -1.19 0.04
CA TYR A 26 -3.43 -2.08 0.02
C TYR A 26 -3.58 -3.26 -0.94
N ALA A 27 -4.77 -3.85 -1.04
CA ALA A 27 -5.00 -4.99 -1.93
C ALA A 27 -4.72 -4.67 -3.42
N TYR A 28 -4.74 -3.39 -3.81
CA TYR A 28 -4.45 -2.95 -5.17
C TYR A 28 -3.04 -2.37 -5.34
N SER A 29 -2.31 -2.09 -4.26
CA SER A 29 -0.98 -1.44 -4.34
C SER A 29 0.07 -2.30 -5.05
N GLN A 30 -0.17 -3.60 -5.22
CA GLN A 30 0.72 -4.53 -5.91
C GLN A 30 0.41 -4.65 -7.41
N VAL A 31 -0.70 -4.08 -7.89
CA VAL A 31 -1.11 -4.17 -9.31
C VAL A 31 -0.10 -3.49 -10.23
N GLU A 32 0.44 -2.33 -9.82
CA GLU A 32 1.40 -1.58 -10.64
C GLU A 32 2.68 -2.38 -10.90
N PHE A 33 3.28 -2.96 -9.86
CA PHE A 33 4.48 -3.79 -10.00
C PHE A 33 4.23 -5.05 -10.84
N LEU A 34 3.10 -5.71 -10.61
CA LEU A 34 2.73 -6.90 -11.38
C LEU A 34 2.46 -6.56 -12.85
N LEU A 35 1.90 -5.38 -13.13
CA LEU A 35 1.66 -4.89 -14.48
C LEU A 35 2.98 -4.66 -15.22
N CYS A 36 3.95 -3.98 -14.60
CA CYS A 36 5.30 -3.82 -15.16
C CYS A 36 5.95 -5.17 -15.49
N ASP A 37 5.96 -6.12 -14.55
CA ASP A 37 6.53 -7.45 -14.78
C ASP A 37 5.84 -8.18 -15.96
N THR A 38 4.51 -8.10 -16.06
CA THR A 38 3.76 -8.78 -17.15
C THR A 38 3.90 -8.13 -18.51
N LEU A 39 4.14 -6.82 -18.55
CA LEU A 39 4.42 -6.08 -19.78
C LEU A 39 5.82 -6.43 -20.31
N ASP A 40 6.81 -6.55 -19.43
CA ASP A 40 8.16 -7.00 -19.78
C ASP A 40 8.16 -8.43 -20.34
N LEU A 41 7.22 -9.28 -19.88
CA LEU A 41 7.04 -10.66 -20.35
C LEU A 41 6.10 -10.78 -21.58
N GLY A 42 5.52 -9.68 -22.07
CA GLY A 42 4.64 -9.67 -23.24
C GLY A 42 3.26 -10.35 -23.05
N GLN A 43 2.84 -10.62 -21.81
CA GLN A 43 1.57 -11.30 -21.49
C GLN A 43 0.70 -10.47 -20.54
N ALA A 44 0.10 -9.40 -21.04
CA ALA A 44 -0.80 -8.55 -20.26
C ALA A 44 -2.25 -9.03 -20.36
N LYS A 45 -2.71 -9.85 -19.41
CA LYS A 45 -4.16 -10.05 -19.15
C LYS A 45 -4.56 -9.25 -17.91
N PRO A 46 -5.18 -8.06 -18.06
CA PRO A 46 -5.50 -7.16 -16.95
C PRO A 46 -6.31 -7.85 -15.84
N ARG A 47 -7.26 -8.68 -16.25
CA ARG A 47 -8.16 -9.38 -15.32
C ARG A 47 -7.43 -10.43 -14.46
N GLN A 48 -6.36 -11.03 -14.98
CA GLN A 48 -5.54 -12.00 -14.26
C GLN A 48 -4.61 -11.29 -13.28
N ILE A 49 -4.02 -10.16 -13.70
CA ILE A 49 -3.18 -9.30 -12.86
C ILE A 49 -3.92 -8.83 -11.60
N LEU A 50 -5.16 -8.35 -11.74
CA LEU A 50 -5.96 -7.92 -10.58
C LEU A 50 -6.27 -9.07 -9.61
N LYS A 51 -6.60 -10.26 -10.14
CA LYS A 51 -6.86 -11.44 -9.28
C LYS A 51 -5.59 -11.88 -8.56
N THR A 52 -4.46 -11.92 -9.25
CA THR A 52 -3.17 -12.31 -8.69
C THR A 52 -2.72 -11.33 -7.61
N SER A 53 -2.84 -10.02 -7.84
CA SER A 53 -2.50 -8.98 -6.85
C SER A 53 -3.30 -9.16 -5.55
N ARG A 54 -4.63 -9.33 -5.64
CA ARG A 54 -5.48 -9.60 -4.46
C ARG A 54 -5.09 -10.90 -3.74
N PHE A 55 -4.73 -11.93 -4.49
CA PHE A 55 -4.31 -13.22 -3.94
C PHE A 55 -2.94 -13.14 -3.24
N LEU A 56 -2.00 -12.39 -3.80
CA LEU A 56 -0.68 -12.15 -3.20
C LEU A 56 -0.78 -11.35 -1.90
N MET A 57 -1.69 -10.38 -1.84
CA MET A 57 -1.92 -9.56 -0.64
C MET A 57 -2.73 -10.25 0.47
N LYS A 58 -3.39 -11.39 0.20
CA LYS A 58 -4.22 -12.09 1.18
C LYS A 58 -3.34 -12.63 2.32
N GLY A 59 -3.55 -12.11 3.54
CA GLY A 59 -2.77 -12.45 4.74
C GLY A 59 -1.58 -11.51 5.03
N TYR A 60 -1.25 -10.61 4.10
CA TYR A 60 -0.09 -9.72 4.22
C TYR A 60 -0.43 -8.24 4.39
N LYS A 61 -1.72 -7.91 4.55
CA LYS A 61 -2.21 -6.53 4.72
C LYS A 61 -1.56 -5.83 5.93
N PHE A 62 -1.39 -6.55 7.04
CA PHE A 62 -0.74 -5.99 8.23
C PHE A 62 0.76 -5.71 8.01
N GLN A 63 1.45 -6.56 7.24
CA GLN A 63 2.87 -6.32 6.93
C GLN A 63 3.05 -5.08 6.06
N ARG A 64 2.08 -4.79 5.17
CA ARG A 64 2.08 -3.55 4.40
C ARG A 64 1.85 -2.32 5.29
N PHE A 65 0.96 -2.42 6.28
CA PHE A 65 0.77 -1.36 7.27
C PHE A 65 2.05 -1.07 8.08
N VAL A 66 2.75 -2.11 8.52
CA VAL A 66 4.04 -1.95 9.21
C VAL A 66 5.08 -1.29 8.32
N LEU A 67 5.12 -1.64 7.02
CA LEU A 67 6.01 -0.98 6.05
C LEU A 67 5.71 0.51 5.95
N ASP A 68 4.44 0.89 5.85
CA ASP A 68 4.05 2.31 5.78
C ASP A 68 4.38 3.05 7.07
N LEU A 69 4.26 2.40 8.24
CA LEU A 69 4.67 2.97 9.52
C LEU A 69 6.19 3.23 9.57
N GLN A 70 6.99 2.33 8.99
CA GLN A 70 8.44 2.51 8.85
C GLN A 70 8.82 3.60 7.85
N LEU A 71 7.96 3.85 6.85
CA LEU A 71 8.15 4.89 5.84
C LEU A 71 7.62 6.26 6.31
N LEU A 72 6.74 6.29 7.31
CA LEU A 72 6.13 7.51 7.85
C LEU A 72 7.14 8.60 8.28
N PRO A 73 8.28 8.28 8.93
CA PRO A 73 9.30 9.28 9.25
C PRO A 73 9.88 9.99 8.02
N TRP A 74 10.01 9.28 6.90
CA TRP A 74 10.54 9.86 5.66
C TRP A 74 9.55 10.83 5.03
N TYR A 75 8.26 10.52 5.06
CA TYR A 75 7.22 11.46 4.65
C TYR A 75 7.18 12.71 5.55
N PHE A 76 7.36 12.53 6.86
CA PHE A 76 7.47 13.63 7.81
C PHE A 76 8.69 14.52 7.54
N LEU A 77 9.83 13.90 7.22
CA LEU A 77 11.05 14.62 6.85
C LEU A 77 10.88 15.40 5.54
N ASN A 78 10.20 14.80 4.56
CA ASN A 78 9.85 15.47 3.31
C ASN A 78 8.95 16.69 3.56
N TRP A 79 8.01 16.58 4.49
CA TRP A 79 7.14 17.69 4.90
C TRP A 79 7.93 18.84 5.53
N ILE A 80 8.84 18.53 6.47
CA ILE A 80 9.69 19.55 7.13
C ILE A 80 10.59 20.27 6.12
N THR A 81 11.11 19.55 5.13
CA THR A 81 12.02 20.10 4.12
C THR A 81 11.31 20.80 2.96
N PHE A 82 9.99 21.02 3.05
CA PHE A 82 9.15 21.59 1.97
C PHE A 82 9.34 20.87 0.63
N GLY A 83 9.54 19.55 0.65
CA GLY A 83 9.69 18.74 -0.54
C GLY A 83 11.09 18.71 -1.15
N ILE A 84 12.09 19.38 -0.59
CA ILE A 84 13.46 19.36 -1.13
C ILE A 84 14.10 17.96 -0.96
N ALA A 85 13.82 17.28 0.15
CA ALA A 85 14.33 15.93 0.39
C ALA A 85 13.65 14.86 -0.48
N SER A 86 12.58 15.20 -1.21
CA SER A 86 11.84 14.26 -2.06
C SER A 86 12.74 13.58 -3.09
N PHE A 87 13.73 14.29 -3.63
CA PHE A 87 14.61 13.76 -4.67
C PHE A 87 15.36 12.49 -4.22
N SER A 88 15.85 12.45 -2.97
CA SER A 88 16.53 11.28 -2.41
C SER A 88 15.57 10.29 -1.75
N ILE A 89 14.44 10.76 -1.21
CA ILE A 89 13.47 9.92 -0.49
C ILE A 89 12.62 9.08 -1.46
N LEU A 90 12.26 9.63 -2.63
CA LEU A 90 11.46 8.94 -3.64
C LEU A 90 12.06 7.59 -4.07
N PRO A 91 13.33 7.51 -4.52
CA PRO A 91 13.93 6.23 -4.90
C PRO A 91 14.03 5.27 -3.71
N TYR A 92 14.23 5.78 -2.49
CA TYR A 92 14.25 4.97 -1.28
C TYR A 92 12.89 4.31 -0.98
N ILE A 93 11.80 5.09 -1.04
CA ILE A 93 10.43 4.59 -0.86
C ILE A 93 10.09 3.54 -1.94
N GLN A 94 10.40 3.85 -3.20
CA GLN A 94 10.13 2.96 -4.33
C GLN A 94 10.86 1.63 -4.17
N ASN A 95 12.14 1.66 -3.75
CA ASN A 95 12.92 0.46 -3.52
C ASN A 95 12.31 -0.42 -2.42
N ASN A 96 11.85 0.17 -1.31
CA ASN A 96 11.17 -0.57 -0.24
C ASN A 96 9.89 -1.27 -0.73
N HIS A 97 9.11 -0.61 -1.60
CA HIS A 97 7.94 -1.23 -2.21
C HIS A 97 8.30 -2.41 -3.13
N ILE A 98 9.37 -2.29 -3.93
CA ILE A 98 9.87 -3.38 -4.79
C ILE A 98 10.37 -4.55 -3.94
N PHE A 99 11.16 -4.30 -2.90
CA PHE A 99 11.64 -5.35 -1.98
C PHE A 99 10.49 -6.10 -1.32
N PHE A 100 9.46 -5.37 -0.86
CA PHE A 100 8.26 -5.97 -0.29
C PHE A 100 7.53 -6.87 -1.29
N TYR A 101 7.34 -6.40 -2.53
CA TYR A 101 6.74 -7.19 -3.61
C TYR A 101 7.52 -8.48 -3.89
N ARG A 102 8.85 -8.39 -4.06
CA ARG A 102 9.71 -9.55 -4.30
C ARG A 102 9.67 -10.55 -3.13
N ALA A 103 9.63 -10.05 -1.89
CA ALA A 103 9.49 -10.89 -0.71
C ALA A 103 8.15 -11.64 -0.67
N LEU A 104 7.05 -10.98 -1.06
CA LEU A 104 5.74 -11.62 -1.18
C LEU A 104 5.74 -12.73 -2.23
N LEU A 105 6.30 -12.49 -3.41
CA LEU A 105 6.44 -13.49 -4.46
C LEU A 105 7.25 -14.71 -3.99
N ALA A 106 8.40 -14.47 -3.36
CA ALA A 106 9.28 -15.52 -2.86
C ALA A 106 8.57 -16.40 -1.82
N ARG A 107 7.85 -15.78 -0.87
CA ARG A 107 7.06 -16.51 0.14
C ARG A 107 5.91 -17.28 -0.49
N LYS A 108 5.25 -16.74 -1.51
CA LYS A 108 4.14 -17.43 -2.17
C LYS A 108 4.61 -18.64 -2.96
N ARG A 109 5.75 -18.54 -3.68
CA ARG A 109 6.38 -19.70 -4.36
C ARG A 109 6.78 -20.81 -3.39
N ARG A 110 7.20 -20.47 -2.17
CA ARG A 110 7.58 -21.47 -1.16
C ARG A 110 6.37 -22.23 -0.58
N ASN A 111 5.19 -21.58 -0.56
CA ASN A 111 3.98 -22.13 0.05
C ASN A 111 2.98 -22.69 -0.97
N GLY A 112 3.34 -22.77 -2.26
CA GLY A 112 2.53 -23.36 -3.34
C GLY A 112 3.23 -24.56 -3.92
#